data_AF-A0A1U7HKL4-F1
#
_entry.id   AF-A0A1U7HKL4-F1
#
_cell.length_a   1.000
_cell.length_b   1.000
_cell.length_c   1.000
_cell.angle_alpha   90.00
_cell.angle_beta   90.00
_cell.angle_gamma   90.00
#
_symmetry.space_group_name_H-M   'P 1'
#
loop_
_entity.id
_entity.type
_entity.pdbx_description
1 polymer ?
#
loop_
_entity_poly.entity_id
_entity_poly.type
_entity_poly.pdbx_seq_one_letter_code
_entity_poly.pdbx_strand_id
1 'polypeptide(L)'
;MTVFDGESTNKVANPRHFNRIKRNLRRKQQQLSRKQKGSNKRAKARKKVASVYEYLTKDRADFYHKLSRKLVDDNQVLVFENLNIKGLKRTSRSNSRRRGSANGESPATAAIAV
;
A
#
# COMPACT_ATOMS: atom_id res chain seq x y z
N MET A 1 -4.50 6.99 -5.70
CA MET A 1 -5.71 6.14 -5.87
C MET A 1 -6.65 6.91 -6.75
N THR A 2 -7.34 6.27 -7.69
CA THR A 2 -8.30 6.93 -8.57
C THR A 2 -9.69 6.66 -8.03
N VAL A 3 -10.53 7.67 -7.95
CA VAL A 3 -11.94 7.61 -7.52
C VAL A 3 -12.76 8.19 -8.66
N PHE A 4 -13.88 7.57 -8.98
CA PHE A 4 -14.80 8.04 -10.00
C PHE A 4 -16.15 8.29 -9.34
N ASP A 5 -16.62 9.53 -9.41
CA ASP A 5 -17.81 10.00 -8.70
C ASP A 5 -19.04 10.06 -9.63
N GLY A 6 -19.03 9.32 -10.74
CA GLY A 6 -20.11 9.30 -11.75
C GLY A 6 -19.95 10.31 -12.89
N GLU A 7 -19.33 11.47 -12.62
CA GLU A 7 -19.10 12.51 -13.64
C GLU A 7 -17.62 12.74 -13.94
N SER A 8 -16.76 12.66 -12.92
CA SER A 8 -15.35 13.00 -13.04
C SER A 8 -14.44 11.97 -12.36
N THR A 9 -13.24 11.82 -12.91
CA THR A 9 -12.21 10.92 -12.39
C THR A 9 -11.19 11.70 -11.58
N ASN A 10 -11.16 11.49 -10.27
CA ASN A 10 -10.29 12.19 -9.34
C ASN A 10 -9.13 11.31 -8.86
N LYS A 11 -7.91 11.85 -8.88
CA LYS A 11 -6.73 11.18 -8.31
C LYS A 11 -6.47 11.65 -6.89
N VAL A 12 -6.66 10.75 -5.92
CA VAL A 12 -6.21 10.93 -4.55
C VAL A 12 -4.69 11.04 -4.52
N ALA A 13 -4.22 12.22 -4.13
CA ALA A 13 -2.81 12.52 -4.02
C ALA A 13 -2.12 11.66 -2.96
N ASN A 14 -0.92 11.19 -3.26
CA ASN A 14 -0.09 10.51 -2.28
C ASN A 14 0.46 11.53 -1.27
N PRO A 15 0.21 11.37 0.04
CA PRO A 15 0.71 12.30 1.04
C PRO A 15 2.24 12.41 0.97
N ARG A 16 2.75 13.64 0.78
CA ARG A 16 4.19 13.87 0.56
C ARG A 16 5.04 13.45 1.76
N HIS A 17 4.48 13.46 2.97
CA HIS A 17 5.16 13.09 4.21
C HIS A 17 5.55 11.60 4.27
N PHE A 18 4.82 10.70 3.60
CA PHE A 18 5.16 9.28 3.51
C PHE A 18 6.57 9.05 2.95
N ASN A 19 7.00 9.87 1.98
CA ASN A 19 8.31 9.71 1.35
C ASN A 19 9.46 10.02 2.33
N ARG A 20 9.27 11.04 3.19
CA ARG A 20 10.24 11.40 4.23
C ARG A 20 10.39 10.29 5.26
N ILE A 21 9.27 9.73 5.73
CA ILE A 21 9.26 8.64 6.72
C ILE A 21 9.89 7.37 6.14
N LYS A 22 9.52 6.99 4.91
CA LYS A 22 10.14 5.85 4.20
C LYS A 22 11.65 6.02 4.03
N ARG A 23 12.12 7.21 3.69
CA ARG A 23 13.56 7.50 3.57
C ARG A 23 14.28 7.34 4.91
N ASN A 24 13.67 7.82 6.00
CA ASN A 24 14.19 7.64 7.35
C ASN A 24 14.25 6.15 7.75
N LEU A 25 13.17 5.40 7.49
CA LEU A 25 13.10 3.97 7.72
C LEU A 25 14.23 3.22 6.98
N ARG A 26 14.42 3.52 5.68
CA ARG A 26 15.50 2.92 4.87
C ARG A 26 16.88 3.17 5.48
N ARG A 27 17.16 4.42 5.89
CA ARG A 27 18.44 4.77 6.54
C ARG A 27 18.66 3.99 7.83
N LYS A 28 17.64 3.89 8.70
CA LYS A 28 17.73 3.14 9.97
C LYS A 28 17.87 1.64 9.75
N GLN A 29 17.18 1.07 8.74
CA GLN A 29 17.34 -0.33 8.35
C GLN A 29 18.76 -0.63 7.83
N GLN A 30 19.34 0.27 7.02
CA GLN A 30 20.72 0.14 6.54
C GLN A 30 21.75 0.25 7.67
N GLN A 31 21.52 1.15 8.63
CA GLN A 31 22.36 1.20 9.84
C GLN A 31 22.23 -0.07 10.69
N LEU A 32 21.04 -0.65 10.78
CA LEU A 32 20.81 -1.91 11.49
C LEU A 32 21.51 -3.08 10.80
N SER A 33 21.46 -3.19 9.47
CA SER A 33 22.07 -4.30 8.75
C SER A 33 23.59 -4.35 8.93
N ARG A 34 24.25 -3.19 9.02
CA ARG A 34 25.69 -3.06 9.24
C ARG A 34 26.17 -3.37 10.66
N LYS A 35 25.26 -3.51 11.65
CA LYS A 35 25.65 -3.75 13.05
C LYS A 35 25.84 -5.23 13.36
N GLN A 36 26.87 -5.57 14.13
CA GLN A 36 27.15 -6.92 14.60
C GLN A 36 25.94 -7.55 15.32
N LYS A 37 25.60 -8.78 14.92
CA LYS A 37 24.54 -9.59 15.56
C LYS A 37 24.88 -9.79 17.05
N GLY A 38 23.87 -9.84 17.92
CA GLY A 38 24.04 -10.00 19.38
C GLY A 38 24.48 -8.74 20.14
N SER A 39 25.08 -7.74 19.49
CA SER A 39 25.57 -6.54 20.21
C SER A 39 24.46 -5.68 20.81
N ASN A 40 24.73 -5.09 21.98
CA ASN A 40 23.84 -4.11 22.64
C ASN A 40 23.50 -2.91 21.74
N LYS A 41 24.46 -2.47 20.91
CA LYS A 41 24.27 -1.40 19.91
C LYS A 41 23.27 -1.80 18.83
N ARG A 42 23.22 -3.09 18.43
CA ARG A 42 22.22 -3.61 17.48
C ARG A 42 20.83 -3.66 18.10
N ALA A 43 20.70 -4.06 19.37
CA ALA A 43 19.42 -4.04 20.08
C ALA A 43 18.81 -2.63 20.13
N LYS A 44 19.61 -1.62 20.47
CA LYS A 44 19.18 -0.20 20.41
C LYS A 44 18.74 0.23 19.01
N ALA A 45 19.46 -0.19 17.96
CA ALA A 45 19.10 0.13 16.58
C ALA A 45 17.80 -0.55 16.12
N ARG A 46 17.53 -1.80 16.55
CA ARG A 46 16.26 -2.50 16.28
C ARG A 46 15.07 -1.71 16.83
N LYS A 47 15.16 -1.24 18.08
CA LYS A 47 14.11 -0.41 18.70
C LYS A 47 13.84 0.86 17.89
N LYS A 48 14.89 1.53 17.41
CA LYS A 48 14.76 2.72 16.55
C LYS A 48 14.10 2.43 15.20
N VAL A 49 14.36 1.26 14.59
CA VAL A 49 13.66 0.84 13.36
C VAL A 49 12.19 0.55 13.65
N ALA A 50 11.90 -0.17 14.73
CA ALA A 50 10.54 -0.52 15.12
C ALA A 50 9.68 0.74 15.36
N SER A 51 10.19 1.73 16.09
CA SER A 51 9.49 2.99 16.34
C SER A 51 9.14 3.75 15.05
N VAL A 52 10.06 3.84 14.09
CA VAL A 52 9.74 4.49 12.80
C VAL A 52 8.78 3.68 11.96
N TYR A 53 8.87 2.35 12.03
CA TYR A 53 7.93 1.48 11.33
C TYR A 53 6.52 1.62 11.90
N GLU A 54 6.37 1.61 13.22
CA GLU A 54 5.10 1.81 13.93
C GLU A 54 4.48 3.18 13.58
N TYR A 55 5.29 4.23 13.57
CA TYR A 55 4.83 5.54 13.15
C TYR A 55 4.28 5.51 11.71
N LEU A 56 5.02 4.90 10.78
CA LEU A 56 4.59 4.77 9.38
C LEU A 56 3.31 3.93 9.23
N THR A 57 3.12 2.88 10.05
CA THR A 57 1.91 2.06 9.97
C THR A 57 0.69 2.83 10.50
N LYS A 58 0.83 3.56 11.61
CA LYS A 58 -0.24 4.40 12.16
C LYS A 58 -0.63 5.52 11.19
N ASP A 59 0.36 6.21 10.63
CA ASP A 59 0.19 7.30 9.66
C ASP A 59 -0.52 6.83 8.38
N ARG A 60 -0.22 5.61 7.91
CA ARG A 60 -0.94 4.98 6.80
C ARG A 60 -2.39 4.65 7.15
N ALA A 61 -2.62 4.05 8.33
CA ALA A 61 -3.95 3.69 8.78
C ALA A 61 -4.83 4.94 8.88
N ASP A 62 -4.33 6.01 9.52
CA ASP A 62 -5.02 7.29 9.64
C ASP A 62 -5.40 7.88 8.27
N PHE A 63 -4.47 7.89 7.31
CA PHE A 63 -4.77 8.33 5.95
C PHE A 63 -5.89 7.52 5.30
N TYR A 64 -5.87 6.19 5.44
CA TYR A 64 -6.91 5.33 4.86
C TYR A 64 -8.26 5.52 5.56
N HIS A 65 -8.29 5.68 6.88
CA HIS A 65 -9.52 5.92 7.63
C HIS A 65 -10.16 7.26 7.25
N LYS A 66 -9.35 8.32 7.11
CA LYS A 66 -9.84 9.63 6.65
C LYS A 66 -10.36 9.56 5.22
N LEU A 67 -9.65 8.82 4.35
CA LEU A 67 -10.07 8.65 2.97
C LEU A 67 -11.36 7.84 2.86
N SER A 68 -11.48 6.72 3.57
CA SER A 68 -12.69 5.90 3.56
C SER A 68 -13.88 6.67 4.11
N ARG A 69 -13.66 7.44 5.20
CA ARG A 69 -14.72 8.28 5.78
C ARG A 69 -15.22 9.30 4.77
N LYS A 70 -14.30 10.02 4.12
CA LYS A 70 -14.65 10.97 3.07
C LYS A 70 -15.45 10.32 1.94
N LEU A 71 -15.02 9.15 1.46
CA LEU A 71 -15.70 8.47 0.36
C LEU A 71 -17.13 8.05 0.72
N VAL A 72 -17.35 7.56 1.94
CA VAL A 72 -18.68 7.17 2.43
C VAL A 72 -19.55 8.39 2.69
N ASP A 73 -19.00 9.48 3.22
CA ASP A 73 -19.78 10.70 3.49
C ASP A 73 -20.20 11.40 2.18
N ASP A 74 -19.34 11.39 1.16
CA ASP A 74 -19.59 12.09 -0.12
C ASP A 74 -20.47 11.26 -1.10
N ASN A 75 -20.59 9.94 -0.92
CA ASN A 75 -21.24 9.03 -1.88
C ASN A 75 -22.25 8.09 -1.21
N GLN A 76 -23.46 8.00 -1.78
CA GLN A 76 -24.51 7.10 -1.29
C GLN A 76 -24.26 5.62 -1.63
N VAL A 77 -23.54 5.35 -2.71
CA VAL A 77 -23.23 3.98 -3.18
C VAL A 77 -21.76 3.92 -3.61
N LEU A 78 -21.03 2.92 -3.12
CA LEU A 78 -19.65 2.65 -3.50
C LEU A 78 -19.56 1.34 -4.29
N VAL A 79 -19.03 1.41 -5.52
CA VAL A 79 -18.81 0.23 -6.36
C VAL A 79 -17.31 -0.04 -6.46
N PHE A 80 -16.92 -1.27 -6.15
CA PHE A 80 -15.53 -1.72 -6.23
C PHE A 80 -15.38 -2.83 -7.26
N GLU A 81 -14.34 -2.72 -8.10
CA GLU A 81 -13.94 -3.82 -8.96
C GLU A 81 -13.32 -4.94 -8.14
N ASN A 82 -13.82 -6.17 -8.29
CA ASN A 82 -13.21 -7.35 -7.67
C ASN A 82 -11.94 -7.76 -8.45
N LEU A 83 -10.85 -7.06 -8.17
CA LEU A 83 -9.57 -7.26 -8.85
C LEU A 83 -8.70 -8.27 -8.10
N ASN A 84 -8.10 -9.22 -8.81
CA ASN A 84 -7.04 -10.06 -8.24
C ASN A 84 -5.74 -9.25 -8.06
N ILE A 85 -5.69 -8.44 -7.01
CA ILE A 85 -4.58 -7.53 -6.70
C ILE A 85 -3.26 -8.30 -6.53
N LYS A 86 -3.31 -9.53 -5.98
CA LYS A 86 -2.11 -10.38 -5.81
C LYS A 86 -1.55 -10.79 -7.18
N GLY A 87 -2.42 -11.24 -8.10
CA GLY A 87 -2.06 -11.55 -9.48
C GLY A 87 -1.50 -10.33 -10.21
N LEU A 88 -2.17 -9.18 -10.10
CA LEU A 88 -1.76 -7.94 -10.77
C LEU A 88 -0.39 -7.44 -10.29
N LYS A 89 -0.09 -7.53 -8.99
CA LYS A 89 1.24 -7.19 -8.44
C LYS A 89 2.36 -8.09 -8.96
N ARG A 90 2.05 -9.35 -9.31
CA ARG A 90 3.00 -10.31 -9.86
C ARG A 90 3.22 -10.03 -11.35
N THR A 91 2.14 -9.88 -12.12
CA THR A 91 2.17 -9.62 -13.58
C THR A 91 2.83 -8.28 -13.92
N SER A 92 2.58 -7.23 -13.13
CA SER A 92 3.20 -5.91 -13.31
C SER A 92 4.73 -5.93 -13.23
N ARG A 93 5.34 -6.94 -12.56
CA ARG A 93 6.80 -7.14 -12.51
C ARG A 93 7.33 -8.11 -13.58
N SER A 94 6.48 -8.95 -14.15
CA SER A 94 6.89 -10.01 -15.09
C SER A 94 6.62 -9.68 -16.57
N ASN A 95 5.91 -8.59 -16.86
CA ASN A 95 5.61 -8.19 -18.24
C ASN A 95 6.80 -7.65 -19.06
N SER A 96 8.02 -7.64 -18.53
CA SER A 96 9.22 -7.43 -19.36
C SER A 96 9.76 -8.69 -20.01
N ARG A 97 9.21 -9.91 -19.75
CA ARG A 97 9.80 -11.16 -20.26
C ARG A 97 8.87 -12.25 -20.80
N ARG A 98 7.55 -12.14 -20.72
CA ARG A 98 6.66 -13.20 -21.23
C ARG A 98 5.37 -12.66 -21.85
N ARG A 99 5.40 -12.36 -23.15
CA ARG A 99 4.21 -12.45 -24.00
C ARG A 99 4.17 -13.89 -24.54
N GLY A 100 3.22 -14.69 -24.07
CA GLY A 100 3.03 -16.05 -24.51
C GLY A 100 1.86 -16.75 -23.82
N SER A 101 0.71 -16.72 -24.50
CA SER A 101 -0.40 -17.68 -24.55
C SER A 101 -1.19 -18.12 -23.30
N ALA A 102 -2.51 -17.92 -23.45
CA ALA A 102 -3.65 -18.81 -23.15
C ALA A 102 -4.21 -18.97 -21.72
N ASN A 103 -5.45 -18.49 -21.61
CA ASN A 103 -6.69 -19.18 -21.20
C ASN A 103 -6.76 -19.86 -19.81
N GLY A 104 -7.74 -19.39 -19.04
CA GLY A 104 -8.30 -20.04 -17.87
C GLY A 104 -9.45 -19.19 -17.36
N GLU A 105 -10.67 -19.64 -17.64
CA GLU A 105 -11.93 -19.04 -17.22
C GLU A 105 -11.93 -18.68 -15.73
N SER A 106 -12.57 -17.56 -15.35
CA SER A 106 -12.87 -17.24 -13.96
C SER A 106 -14.35 -16.91 -13.79
N PRO A 107 -14.97 -17.43 -12.73
CA PRO A 107 -16.42 -17.50 -12.59
C PRO A 107 -17.03 -16.15 -12.20
N ALA A 108 -18.21 -15.93 -12.79
CA ALA A 108 -19.38 -15.19 -12.33
C ALA A 108 -19.24 -14.19 -11.16
N THR A 109 -19.55 -12.93 -11.50
CA THR A 109 -20.50 -12.01 -10.85
C THR A 109 -20.80 -12.21 -9.36
N ALA A 110 -20.33 -11.27 -8.53
CA ALA A 110 -21.04 -10.82 -7.34
C ALA A 110 -20.65 -9.36 -7.03
N ALA A 111 -21.62 -8.45 -7.19
CA ALA A 111 -21.56 -7.10 -6.65
C ALA A 111 -21.63 -7.19 -5.12
N ILE A 112 -20.68 -6.58 -4.42
CA ILE A 112 -20.82 -6.33 -2.99
C ILE A 112 -21.22 -4.87 -2.84
N ALA A 113 -22.52 -4.65 -2.64
CA ALA A 113 -23.02 -3.42 -2.06
C ALA A 113 -22.86 -3.54 -0.54
N VAL A 114 -22.20 -2.56 0.08
CA VAL A 114 -22.28 -2.32 1.53
C VAL A 114 -23.02 -1.01 1.71
#